data_AF-A0A957AT66-F1
#
_entry.id   AF-A0A957AT66-F1
#
_cell.length_a   1.000
_cell.length_b   1.000
_cell.length_c   1.000
_cell.angle_alpha   90.00
_cell.angle_beta   90.00
_cell.angle_gamma   90.00
#
_symmetry.space_group_name_H-M   'P 1'
#
loop_
_entity.id
_entity.type
_entity.pdbx_description
1 polymer ?
#
loop_
_entity_poly.entity_id
_entity_poly.type
_entity_poly.pdbx_seq_one_letter_code
_entity_poly.pdbx_strand_id
1 'polypeptide(L)'
;MRSLTLKLTLAFLFVGLIGALLVAVFVGVRTQREFDQFITDRYQQDMVQELESYYSQNGGWDNISAIAMRTPGGFVRAPVALVDTNQAVLLGTRHYRVGQTVSDADLRRSLPIEVDGQVVGRLVLDLASGPEPGTPYSPETAFLERVNQAIVFGALGATIIALALGILLARAISRPV
;
A
#
# COMPACT_ATOMS: atom_id res chain seq x y z
N MET A 1 -8.56 -8.52 -53.43
CA MET A 1 -8.26 -9.60 -52.47
C MET A 1 -7.28 -9.21 -51.35
N ARG A 2 -6.45 -8.15 -51.50
CA ARG A 2 -5.51 -7.65 -50.46
C ARG A 2 -6.16 -7.05 -49.19
N SER A 3 -7.42 -6.60 -49.23
CA SER A 3 -8.06 -5.90 -48.09
C SER A 3 -8.66 -6.83 -47.04
N LEU A 4 -8.94 -8.09 -47.39
CA LEU A 4 -9.63 -9.03 -46.50
C LEU A 4 -8.68 -9.63 -45.46
N THR A 5 -7.51 -10.07 -45.89
CA THR A 5 -6.45 -10.59 -45.00
C THR A 5 -5.93 -9.52 -44.05
N LEU A 6 -5.87 -8.26 -44.49
CA LEU A 6 -5.48 -7.11 -43.67
C LEU A 6 -6.51 -6.77 -42.58
N LYS A 7 -7.81 -6.81 -42.91
CA LYS A 7 -8.88 -6.64 -41.92
C LYS A 7 -8.89 -7.78 -40.89
N LEU A 8 -8.67 -9.02 -41.31
CA LEU A 8 -8.65 -10.18 -40.44
C LEU A 8 -7.45 -10.22 -39.49
N THR A 9 -6.25 -9.90 -39.97
CA THR A 9 -5.07 -9.82 -39.10
C THR A 9 -5.15 -8.65 -38.12
N LEU A 10 -5.66 -7.48 -38.55
CA LEU A 10 -5.86 -6.33 -37.66
C LEU A 10 -6.92 -6.64 -36.59
N ALA A 11 -8.00 -7.34 -36.95
CA ALA A 11 -9.02 -7.79 -36.01
C ALA A 11 -8.44 -8.79 -34.98
N PHE A 12 -7.65 -9.78 -35.43
CA PHE A 12 -7.05 -10.76 -34.52
C PHE A 12 -6.01 -10.14 -33.57
N LEU A 13 -5.20 -9.21 -34.07
CA LEU A 13 -4.25 -8.47 -33.23
C LEU A 13 -4.98 -7.63 -32.19
N PHE A 14 -6.03 -6.92 -32.59
CA PHE A 14 -6.84 -6.09 -31.69
C PHE A 14 -7.51 -6.93 -30.59
N VAL A 15 -8.06 -8.10 -30.94
CA VAL A 15 -8.66 -9.02 -29.98
C VAL A 15 -7.62 -9.58 -29.00
N GLY A 16 -6.44 -9.98 -29.49
CA GLY A 16 -5.35 -10.45 -28.63
C GLY A 16 -4.86 -9.38 -27.65
N LEU A 17 -4.80 -8.12 -28.10
CA LEU A 17 -4.35 -7.00 -27.29
C LEU A 17 -5.37 -6.64 -26.21
N ILE A 18 -6.66 -6.66 -26.55
CA ILE A 18 -7.75 -6.49 -25.58
C ILE A 18 -7.73 -7.62 -24.54
N GLY A 19 -7.51 -8.86 -24.97
CA GLY A 19 -7.41 -10.01 -24.08
C GLY A 19 -6.27 -9.87 -23.07
N ALA A 20 -5.07 -9.52 -23.54
CA ALA A 20 -3.90 -9.30 -22.68
C ALA A 20 -4.11 -8.11 -21.71
N LEU A 21 -4.72 -7.02 -22.19
CA LEU A 21 -5.04 -5.84 -21.38
C LEU A 21 -6.05 -6.18 -20.28
N LEU A 22 -7.11 -6.93 -20.61
CA LEU A 22 -8.09 -7.40 -19.64
C LEU A 22 -7.46 -8.31 -18.57
N VAL A 23 -6.58 -9.23 -18.96
CA VAL A 23 -5.87 -10.09 -18.00
C VAL A 23 -4.97 -9.25 -17.09
N ALA A 24 -4.22 -8.30 -17.63
CA ALA A 24 -3.36 -7.42 -16.84
C ALA A 24 -4.15 -6.56 -15.84
N VAL A 25 -5.26 -5.96 -16.28
CA VAL A 25 -6.15 -5.18 -15.40
C VAL A 25 -6.77 -6.07 -14.33
N PHE A 26 -7.25 -7.26 -14.71
CA PHE A 26 -7.92 -8.16 -13.77
C PHE A 26 -6.98 -8.70 -12.70
N VAL A 27 -5.76 -9.10 -13.09
CA VAL A 27 -4.70 -9.51 -12.14
C VAL A 27 -4.32 -8.35 -11.25
N GLY A 28 -4.13 -7.14 -11.82
CA GLY A 28 -3.81 -5.94 -11.05
C GLY A 28 -4.86 -5.62 -9.99
N VAL A 29 -6.15 -5.71 -10.33
CA VAL A 29 -7.26 -5.41 -9.40
C VAL A 29 -7.45 -6.51 -8.34
N ARG A 30 -7.20 -7.78 -8.69
CA ARG A 30 -7.36 -8.91 -7.76
C ARG A 30 -6.22 -9.01 -6.74
N THR A 31 -4.98 -8.69 -7.15
CA THR A 31 -3.83 -8.66 -6.23
C THR A 31 -3.91 -7.51 -5.23
N GLN A 32 -4.56 -6.40 -5.59
CA GLN A 32 -4.66 -5.22 -4.72
C GLN A 32 -5.52 -5.46 -3.48
N ARG A 33 -6.69 -6.11 -3.63
CA ARG A 33 -7.68 -6.22 -2.55
C ARG A 33 -7.32 -7.19 -1.42
N GLU A 34 -6.57 -8.25 -1.71
CA GLU A 34 -6.09 -9.17 -0.66
C GLU A 34 -4.83 -8.65 0.05
N PHE A 35 -4.01 -7.86 -0.64
CA PHE A 35 -2.80 -7.26 -0.06
C PHE A 35 -3.14 -6.17 0.97
N ASP A 36 -4.20 -5.39 0.73
CA ASP A 36 -4.65 -4.31 1.62
C ASP A 36 -5.06 -4.82 3.02
N GLN A 37 -5.77 -5.95 3.08
CA GLN A 37 -6.15 -6.58 4.35
C GLN A 37 -4.98 -7.35 4.99
N PHE A 38 -4.19 -8.07 4.20
CA PHE A 38 -3.08 -8.86 4.74
C PHE A 38 -1.96 -7.99 5.32
N ILE A 39 -1.65 -6.86 4.68
CA ILE A 39 -0.62 -5.93 5.18
C ILE A 39 -1.11 -5.24 6.45
N THR A 40 -2.36 -4.82 6.53
CA THR A 40 -2.88 -4.10 7.72
C THR A 40 -2.87 -5.00 8.96
N ASP A 41 -3.36 -6.24 8.85
CA ASP A 41 -3.45 -7.15 9.98
C ASP A 41 -2.06 -7.64 10.42
N ARG A 42 -1.21 -8.01 9.46
CA ARG A 42 0.15 -8.49 9.76
C ARG A 42 1.05 -7.39 10.30
N TYR A 43 0.90 -6.17 9.78
CA TYR A 43 1.66 -5.00 10.25
C TYR A 43 1.34 -4.66 11.71
N GLN A 44 0.06 -4.71 12.10
CA GLN A 44 -0.34 -4.47 13.49
C GLN A 44 0.26 -5.50 14.44
N GLN A 45 0.27 -6.78 14.05
CA GLN A 45 0.87 -7.86 14.85
C GLN A 45 2.38 -7.68 15.01
N ASP A 46 3.10 -7.37 13.92
CA ASP A 46 4.56 -7.18 13.97
C ASP A 46 4.94 -6.02 14.91
N MET A 47 4.18 -4.92 14.89
CA MET A 47 4.43 -3.78 15.79
C MET A 47 4.17 -4.10 17.26
N VAL A 48 3.07 -4.81 17.56
CA VAL A 48 2.76 -5.22 18.93
C VAL A 48 3.88 -6.11 19.46
N GLN A 49 4.33 -7.08 18.68
CA GLN A 49 5.40 -8.00 19.06
C GLN A 49 6.74 -7.28 19.30
N GLU A 50 7.08 -6.28 18.49
CA GLU A 50 8.29 -5.46 18.69
C GLU A 50 8.22 -4.67 20.01
N LEU A 51 7.05 -4.12 20.32
CA LEU A 51 6.82 -3.35 21.54
C LEU A 51 6.77 -4.22 22.79
N GLU A 52 6.20 -5.44 22.71
CA GLU A 52 6.29 -6.44 23.77
C GLU A 52 7.75 -6.83 24.05
N SER A 53 8.52 -7.03 22.99
CA SER A 53 9.96 -7.33 23.09
C SER A 53 10.75 -6.17 23.69
N TYR A 54 10.40 -4.93 23.34
CA TYR A 54 11.01 -3.74 23.92
C TYR A 54 10.68 -3.61 25.41
N TYR A 55 9.41 -3.78 25.77
CA TYR A 55 8.95 -3.64 27.16
C TYR A 55 9.57 -4.72 28.06
N SER A 56 9.60 -5.97 27.61
CA SER A 56 10.22 -7.08 28.35
C SER A 56 11.73 -6.89 28.57
N GLN A 57 12.44 -6.30 27.61
CA GLN A 57 13.88 -6.05 27.73
C GLN A 57 14.21 -4.84 28.61
N ASN A 58 13.42 -3.78 28.53
CA ASN A 58 13.69 -2.53 29.24
C ASN A 58 12.96 -2.42 30.59
N GLY A 59 11.97 -3.28 30.85
CA GLY A 59 11.15 -3.25 32.06
C GLY A 59 10.17 -2.08 32.13
N GLY A 60 9.94 -1.39 31.00
CA GLY A 60 9.13 -0.18 30.94
C GLY A 60 9.17 0.49 29.58
N TRP A 61 8.47 1.62 29.46
CA TRP A 61 8.44 2.47 28.26
C TRP A 61 9.50 3.58 28.29
N ASP A 62 10.47 3.49 29.20
CA ASP A 62 11.50 4.52 29.37
C ASP A 62 12.44 4.55 28.16
N ASN A 63 12.67 5.76 27.62
CA ASN A 63 13.47 6.05 26.41
C ASN A 63 12.81 5.70 25.07
N ILE A 64 11.51 5.41 25.03
CA ILE A 64 10.81 5.29 23.75
C ILE A 64 10.61 6.69 23.12
N SER A 65 11.41 6.99 22.09
CA SER A 65 11.41 8.31 21.44
C SER A 65 10.56 8.33 20.15
N ALA A 66 10.55 7.22 19.41
CA ALA A 66 9.75 7.05 18.21
C ALA A 66 9.48 5.56 17.95
N ILE A 67 8.28 5.26 17.44
CA ILE A 67 7.99 3.98 16.83
C ILE A 67 8.27 4.13 15.34
N ALA A 68 9.28 3.41 14.84
CA ALA A 68 9.73 3.50 13.47
C ALA A 68 9.21 2.30 12.67
N MET A 69 8.53 2.57 11.57
CA MET A 69 8.16 1.58 10.58
C MET A 69 9.27 1.41 9.55
N ARG A 70 9.69 0.17 9.31
CA ARG A 70 10.55 -0.16 8.17
C ARG A 70 9.72 -0.19 6.89
N THR A 71 10.15 0.58 5.89
CA THR A 71 9.57 0.62 4.54
C THR A 71 10.66 0.31 3.50
N PRO A 72 10.30 -0.08 2.26
CA PRO A 72 11.28 -0.30 1.20
C PRO A 72 12.19 0.92 0.94
N GLY A 73 11.74 2.14 1.28
CA GLY A 73 12.49 3.38 1.12
C GLY A 73 13.24 3.85 2.38
N GLY A 74 13.29 3.06 3.45
CA GLY A 74 13.92 3.43 4.72
C GLY A 74 12.95 3.38 5.91
N PHE A 75 13.20 4.18 6.94
CA PHE A 75 12.35 4.23 8.13
C PHE A 75 11.40 5.43 8.10
N VAL A 76 10.15 5.20 8.46
CA VAL A 76 9.13 6.25 8.57
C VAL A 76 8.55 6.20 9.98
N ARG A 77 8.23 7.36 10.56
CA ARG A 77 7.54 7.40 11.85
C ARG A 77 6.16 6.77 11.71
N ALA A 78 5.86 5.76 12.52
CA ALA A 78 4.56 5.10 12.47
C ALA A 78 3.46 6.08 12.94
N PRO A 79 2.29 6.11 12.27
CA PRO A 79 1.15 6.96 12.65
C PRO A 79 0.39 6.33 13.82
N VAL A 80 1.10 6.00 14.90
CA VAL A 80 0.54 5.35 16.08
C VAL A 80 0.98 6.07 17.34
N ALA A 81 0.03 6.26 18.25
CA ALA A 81 0.29 6.75 19.59
C ALA A 81 0.39 5.58 20.55
N LEU A 82 1.40 5.62 21.42
CA LEU A 82 1.50 4.67 22.53
C LEU A 82 0.83 5.29 23.75
N VAL A 83 -0.05 4.51 24.37
CA VAL A 83 -0.81 4.92 25.54
C VAL A 83 -0.54 3.95 26.68
N ASP A 84 -0.28 4.49 27.87
CA ASP A 84 -0.14 3.70 29.10
C ASP A 84 -1.50 3.15 29.59
N THR A 85 -1.43 2.20 30.51
CA THR A 85 -2.52 1.71 31.35
C THR A 85 -3.35 2.81 32.02
N ASN A 86 -2.75 3.96 32.33
CA ASN A 86 -3.44 5.14 32.88
C ASN A 86 -4.15 6.00 31.82
N GLN A 87 -4.30 5.50 30.58
CA GLN A 87 -4.86 6.23 29.43
C GLN A 87 -4.04 7.46 29.00
N ALA A 88 -2.83 7.65 29.55
CA ALA A 88 -1.95 8.76 29.21
C ALA A 88 -1.10 8.40 27.99
N VAL A 89 -1.04 9.31 27.01
CA VAL A 89 -0.17 9.16 25.84
C VAL A 89 1.29 9.27 26.27
N LEU A 90 2.05 8.18 26.09
CA LEU A 90 3.50 8.13 26.31
C LEU A 90 4.26 8.62 25.08
N LEU A 91 3.79 8.22 23.89
CA LEU A 91 4.38 8.61 22.63
C LEU A 91 3.29 9.21 21.75
N GLY A 92 3.42 10.52 21.51
CA GLY A 92 2.44 11.30 20.78
C GLY A 92 2.63 11.26 19.27
N THR A 93 1.53 11.40 18.55
CA THR A 93 1.48 11.57 17.09
C THR A 93 1.05 12.99 16.76
N ARG A 94 0.40 13.21 15.61
CA ARG A 94 -0.11 14.51 15.20
C ARG A 94 -1.35 14.90 16.01
N HIS A 95 -2.27 13.96 16.24
CA HIS A 95 -3.52 14.20 16.98
C HIS A 95 -3.45 13.85 18.47
N TYR A 96 -2.48 13.03 18.88
CA TYR A 96 -2.29 12.64 20.27
C TYR A 96 -1.03 13.29 20.84
N ARG A 97 -1.16 14.14 21.87
CA ARG A 97 -0.01 14.77 22.52
C ARG A 97 0.45 13.96 23.71
N VAL A 98 1.76 13.93 23.97
CA VAL A 98 2.31 13.28 25.18
C VAL A 98 1.66 13.88 26.43
N GLY A 99 1.24 13.02 27.35
CA GLY A 99 0.53 13.37 28.59
C GLY A 99 -0.98 13.61 28.42
N GLN A 100 -1.51 13.63 27.20
CA GLN A 100 -2.95 13.69 26.96
C GLN A 100 -3.63 12.40 27.42
N THR A 101 -4.81 12.52 28.03
CA THR A 101 -5.68 11.38 28.28
C THR A 101 -6.47 11.03 27.02
N VAL A 102 -6.39 9.78 26.57
CA VAL A 102 -7.12 9.28 25.40
C VAL A 102 -8.55 8.91 25.78
N SER A 103 -9.50 9.13 24.87
CA SER A 103 -10.91 8.82 25.14
C SER A 103 -11.15 7.31 25.19
N ASP A 104 -12.11 6.86 26.01
CA ASP A 104 -12.50 5.43 26.07
C ASP A 104 -12.98 4.90 24.71
N ALA A 105 -13.52 5.76 23.84
CA ALA A 105 -13.94 5.37 22.51
C ALA A 105 -12.75 4.97 21.62
N ASP A 106 -11.65 5.70 21.73
CA ASP A 106 -10.42 5.41 20.99
C ASP A 106 -9.68 4.21 21.61
N LEU A 107 -9.69 4.06 22.94
CA LEU A 107 -9.11 2.90 23.63
C LEU A 107 -9.83 1.58 23.36
N ARG A 108 -11.13 1.63 23.04
CA ARG A 108 -11.87 0.44 22.57
C ARG A 108 -11.46 0.00 21.17
N ARG A 109 -10.90 0.91 20.37
CA ARG A 109 -10.40 0.66 19.00
C ARG A 109 -8.89 0.47 18.96
N SER A 110 -8.21 0.60 20.09
CA SER A 110 -6.76 0.43 20.20
C SER A 110 -6.37 -1.04 20.26
N LEU A 111 -5.15 -1.35 19.85
CA LEU A 111 -4.55 -2.68 20.03
C LEU A 111 -3.91 -2.79 21.42
N PRO A 112 -4.26 -3.80 22.23
CA PRO A 112 -3.58 -4.02 23.51
C PRO A 112 -2.16 -4.55 23.25
N ILE A 113 -1.22 -4.14 24.10
CA ILE A 113 0.14 -4.69 24.16
C ILE A 113 0.22 -5.49 25.46
N GLU A 114 0.46 -6.79 25.34
CA GLU A 114 0.40 -7.73 26.47
C GLU A 114 1.76 -8.37 26.72
N VAL A 115 2.26 -8.27 27.95
CA VAL A 115 3.49 -8.95 28.38
C VAL A 115 3.12 -9.82 29.56
N ASP A 116 3.44 -11.12 29.48
CA ASP A 116 3.09 -12.13 30.49
C ASP A 116 1.59 -12.15 30.86
N GLY A 117 0.72 -11.87 29.87
CA GLY A 117 -0.74 -11.84 30.06
C GLY A 117 -1.27 -10.59 30.77
N GLN A 118 -0.43 -9.57 31.00
CA GLN A 118 -0.84 -8.26 31.51
C GLN A 118 -0.78 -7.22 30.41
N VAL A 119 -1.83 -6.40 30.29
CA VAL A 119 -1.83 -5.25 29.37
C VAL A 119 -0.93 -4.17 29.95
N VAL A 120 0.20 -3.93 29.29
CA VAL A 120 1.22 -2.95 29.72
C VAL A 120 1.15 -1.64 28.93
N GLY A 121 0.33 -1.59 27.89
CA GLY A 121 0.11 -0.42 27.06
C GLY A 121 -0.92 -0.70 25.98
N ARG A 122 -1.29 0.34 25.25
CA ARG A 122 -2.24 0.27 24.14
C ARG A 122 -1.75 1.12 22.98
N LEU A 123 -1.86 0.57 21.78
CA LEU A 123 -1.52 1.24 20.54
C LEU A 123 -2.78 1.87 19.95
N VAL A 124 -2.79 3.20 19.86
CA VAL A 124 -3.88 3.95 19.21
C VAL A 124 -3.43 4.32 17.82
N LEU A 125 -4.18 3.85 16.82
CA LEU A 125 -3.95 4.20 15.43
C LEU A 125 -4.36 5.66 15.20
N ASP A 126 -3.40 6.52 14.86
CA ASP A 126 -3.66 7.88 14.38
C ASP A 126 -3.88 7.85 12.86
N LEU A 127 -4.77 6.96 12.44
CA LEU A 127 -5.29 6.92 11.08
C LEU A 127 -6.37 7.99 11.01
N ALA A 128 -5.97 9.20 10.61
CA ALA A 128 -6.90 10.30 10.42
C ALA A 128 -8.13 9.79 9.66
N SER A 129 -9.28 9.81 10.32
CA SER A 129 -10.58 9.54 9.68
C SER A 129 -10.94 10.75 8.84
N GLY A 130 -10.22 10.96 7.72
CA GLY A 130 -10.42 12.08 6.81
C GLY A 130 -9.14 12.47 6.07
N PRO A 131 -9.20 12.67 4.74
CA PRO A 131 -8.07 13.19 3.98
C PRO A 131 -7.80 14.66 4.36
N GLU A 132 -6.65 14.93 4.98
CA GLU A 132 -6.16 16.30 5.16
C GLU A 132 -5.53 16.82 3.85
N PRO A 133 -5.86 18.05 3.41
CA PRO A 133 -5.17 18.68 2.29
C PRO A 133 -3.71 19.00 2.66
N GLY A 134 -2.75 18.39 1.98
CA GLY A 134 -1.36 18.86 1.96
C GLY A 134 -0.31 18.03 2.71
N THR A 135 -0.63 16.88 3.29
CA THR A 135 0.39 15.94 3.81
C THR A 135 0.59 14.74 2.88
N PRO A 136 1.81 14.48 2.36
CA PRO A 136 2.01 13.47 1.29
C PRO A 136 2.00 12.00 1.72
N TYR A 137 2.00 11.69 3.03
CA TYR A 137 2.42 10.37 3.49
C TYR A 137 1.28 9.58 4.16
N SER A 138 0.55 8.88 3.32
CA SER A 138 -0.18 7.66 3.68
C SER A 138 0.50 6.52 2.88
N PRO A 139 0.96 5.43 3.52
CA PRO A 139 1.51 4.28 2.81
C PRO A 139 0.60 3.78 1.67
N GLU A 140 -0.71 3.91 1.89
CA GLU A 140 -1.78 3.63 0.94
C GLU A 140 -1.71 4.54 -0.29
N THR A 141 -1.56 5.86 -0.13
CA THR A 141 -1.47 6.79 -1.29
C THR A 141 -0.21 6.53 -2.12
N ALA A 142 0.93 6.25 -1.47
CA ALA A 142 2.18 5.98 -2.17
C ALA A 142 2.16 4.63 -2.93
N PHE A 143 1.44 3.63 -2.40
CA PHE A 143 1.20 2.38 -3.10
C PHE A 143 0.26 2.56 -4.31
N LEU A 144 -0.87 3.25 -4.11
CA LEU A 144 -1.83 3.55 -5.17
C LEU A 144 -1.19 4.33 -6.32
N GLU A 145 -0.34 5.31 -6.01
CA GLU A 145 0.37 6.11 -7.02
C GLU A 145 1.33 5.25 -7.85
N ARG A 146 2.08 4.34 -7.21
CA ARG A 146 2.96 3.39 -7.90
C ARG A 146 2.20 2.42 -8.81
N VAL A 147 1.05 1.91 -8.35
CA VAL A 147 0.21 1.02 -9.17
C VAL A 147 -0.35 1.77 -10.36
N ASN A 148 -0.86 2.98 -10.15
CA ASN A 148 -1.39 3.80 -11.24
C ASN A 148 -0.30 4.14 -12.28
N GLN A 149 0.91 4.49 -11.82
CA GLN A 149 2.05 4.69 -12.72
C GLN A 149 2.40 3.42 -13.50
N ALA A 150 2.44 2.25 -12.86
CA ALA A 150 2.71 0.99 -13.54
C ALA A 150 1.66 0.67 -14.61
N ILE A 151 0.37 0.95 -14.33
CA ILE A 151 -0.72 0.82 -15.31
C ILE A 151 -0.49 1.77 -16.50
N VAL A 152 -0.16 3.04 -16.24
CA VAL A 152 0.08 4.05 -17.30
C VAL A 152 1.28 3.67 -18.16
N PHE A 153 2.42 3.30 -17.56
CA PHE A 153 3.61 2.88 -18.31
C PHE A 153 3.40 1.56 -19.04
N GLY A 154 2.66 0.62 -18.45
CA GLY A 154 2.27 -0.63 -19.10
C GLY A 154 1.37 -0.39 -20.32
N ALA A 155 0.38 0.48 -20.19
CA ALA A 155 -0.52 0.86 -21.28
C ALA A 155 0.23 1.59 -22.41
N LEU A 156 1.14 2.52 -22.07
CA LEU A 156 2.00 3.20 -23.03
C LEU A 156 2.91 2.22 -23.76
N GLY A 157 3.61 1.34 -23.04
CA GLY A 157 4.51 0.34 -23.62
C GLY A 157 3.78 -0.63 -24.56
N ALA A 158 2.62 -1.14 -24.12
CA ALA A 158 1.78 -2.01 -24.95
C ALA A 158 1.32 -1.30 -26.23
N THR A 159 0.93 -0.02 -26.13
CA THR A 159 0.52 0.79 -27.29
C THR A 159 1.66 0.98 -28.29
N ILE A 160 2.88 1.27 -27.80
CA ILE A 160 4.06 1.45 -28.66
C ILE A 160 4.40 0.14 -29.39
N ILE A 161 4.41 -0.98 -28.69
CA ILE A 161 4.70 -2.30 -29.28
C ILE A 161 3.64 -2.66 -30.32
N ALA A 162 2.36 -2.41 -30.03
CA ALA A 162 1.26 -2.63 -30.96
C ALA A 162 1.46 -1.83 -32.27
N LEU A 163 1.79 -0.55 -32.15
CA LEU A 163 2.04 0.33 -33.29
C LEU A 163 3.25 -0.13 -34.10
N ALA A 164 4.36 -0.48 -33.44
CA ALA A 164 5.58 -0.94 -34.10
C ALA A 164 5.33 -2.24 -34.90
N LEU A 165 4.67 -3.22 -34.30
CA LEU A 165 4.31 -4.47 -34.97
C LEU A 165 3.34 -4.24 -36.13
N GLY A 166 2.35 -3.36 -35.95
CA GLY A 166 1.42 -2.98 -37.01
C GLY A 166 2.14 -2.35 -38.22
N ILE A 167 3.10 -1.46 -37.98
CA ILE A 167 3.89 -0.81 -39.04
C ILE A 167 4.82 -1.82 -39.72
N LEU A 168 5.49 -2.69 -38.95
CA LEU A 168 6.41 -3.71 -39.48
C LEU A 168 5.69 -4.71 -40.37
N LEU A 169 4.53 -5.21 -39.94
CA LEU A 169 3.70 -6.11 -40.76
C LEU A 169 3.21 -5.40 -42.03
N ALA A 170 2.72 -4.16 -41.91
CA ALA A 170 2.29 -3.38 -43.07
C ALA A 170 3.42 -3.22 -44.09
N ARG A 171 4.65 -2.94 -43.62
CA ARG A 171 5.84 -2.80 -44.47
C ARG A 171 6.26 -4.12 -45.12
N ALA A 172 6.32 -5.21 -44.35
CA ALA A 172 6.73 -6.53 -44.84
C ALA A 172 5.81 -7.03 -45.97
N ILE A 173 4.53 -6.71 -45.91
CA ILE A 173 3.54 -7.11 -46.92
C ILE A 173 3.48 -6.14 -48.11
N SER A 174 3.90 -4.87 -47.92
CA SER A 174 3.93 -3.85 -48.96
C SER A 174 5.16 -3.86 -49.87
N ARG A 175 6.20 -4.66 -49.56
CA ARG A 175 7.32 -4.87 -50.49
C ARG A 175 6.84 -5.77 -51.64
N PRO A 176 6.93 -5.31 -52.91
CA PRO A 176 6.52 -6.13 -54.04
C PRO A 176 7.46 -7.32 -54.19
N VAL A 177 6.88 -8.49 -54.48
CA VAL A 177 7.56 -9.61 -55.14
C VAL A 177 7.62 -9.34 -56.63
#